data_AF-A0A7C8YW51-F1
#
_entry.id   AF-A0A7C8YW51-F1
#
_cell.length_a   1.000
_cell.length_b   1.000
_cell.length_c   1.000
_cell.angle_alpha   90.00
_cell.angle_beta   90.00
_cell.angle_gamma   90.00
#
_symmetry.space_group_name_H-M   'P 1'
#
loop_
_entity.id
_entity.type
_entity.pdbx_description
1 polymer ?
#
loop_
_entity_poly.entity_id
_entity_poly.type
_entity_poly.pdbx_seq_one_letter_code
_entity_poly.pdbx_strand_id
1 'polypeptide(L)'
;NDGKEEDLGKLIDRMINATIVLAAGAFSITKLLTVDHDYWHGWTIYEILRYAPQHNWIAYEEILKTNPVFAKMVISGVVYSLGDWIAQCYEGKPLFDFDRTRMFRSGLTGFALHGSLS
;
A
#
# COMPACT_ATOMS: atom_id res chain seq x y z
N ASN A 1 18.88 -22.97 -25.34
CA ASN A 1 18.57 -21.53 -25.39
C ASN A 1 17.47 -21.23 -24.38
N ASP A 2 16.49 -22.11 -24.30
CA ASP A 2 15.26 -22.01 -23.49
C ASP A 2 15.48 -21.75 -21.99
N GLY A 3 16.44 -22.42 -21.34
CA GLY A 3 16.69 -22.20 -19.90
C GLY A 3 17.16 -20.78 -19.54
N LYS A 4 17.83 -20.07 -20.47
CA LYS A 4 18.24 -18.67 -20.24
C LYS A 4 17.08 -17.69 -20.41
N GLU A 5 16.13 -18.00 -21.29
CA GLU A 5 14.93 -17.18 -21.50
C GLU A 5 13.97 -17.29 -20.32
N GLU A 6 13.81 -18.49 -19.75
CA GLU A 6 13.00 -18.71 -18.54
C GLU A 6 13.56 -17.97 -17.32
N ASP A 7 14.88 -18.03 -17.10
CA ASP A 7 15.53 -17.32 -16.00
C ASP A 7 15.41 -15.80 -16.16
N LEU A 8 15.54 -15.29 -17.40
CA LEU A 8 15.35 -13.88 -17.70
C LEU A 8 13.90 -13.45 -17.41
N GLY A 9 12.91 -14.27 -17.76
CA GLY A 9 11.50 -14.02 -17.46
C GLY A 9 11.24 -13.88 -15.96
N LYS A 10 11.75 -14.81 -15.15
CA LYS A 10 11.63 -14.76 -13.68
C LYS A 10 12.30 -13.52 -13.08
N LEU A 11 13.47 -13.13 -13.59
CA LEU A 11 14.15 -11.92 -13.15
C LEU A 11 13.34 -10.66 -13.47
N ILE A 12 12.75 -10.57 -14.66
CA ILE A 12 11.89 -9.45 -15.06
C ILE A 12 10.66 -9.37 -14.14
N ASP A 13 9.99 -10.49 -13.88
CA ASP A 13 8.82 -10.51 -12.99
C ASP A 13 9.17 -10.05 -11.57
N ARG A 14 10.30 -10.52 -11.04
CA ARG A 14 10.80 -10.09 -9.74
C ARG A 14 11.12 -8.59 -9.71
N MET A 15 11.70 -8.06 -10.79
CA MET A 15 11.98 -6.62 -10.91
C MET A 15 10.70 -5.78 -10.95
N ILE A 16 9.67 -6.24 -11.66
CA ILE A 16 8.38 -5.54 -11.72
C ILE A 16 7.74 -5.52 -10.31
N ASN A 17 7.70 -6.67 -9.64
CA ASN A 17 7.19 -6.78 -8.28
C ASN A 17 7.93 -5.87 -7.30
N ALA A 18 9.27 -5.88 -7.36
CA ALA A 18 10.09 -4.99 -6.54
C ALA A 18 9.78 -3.51 -6.81
N THR A 19 9.64 -3.14 -8.09
CA THR A 19 9.31 -1.76 -8.49
C THR A 19 7.94 -1.34 -7.96
N ILE A 20 6.92 -2.21 -8.04
CA ILE A 20 5.58 -1.94 -7.51
C ILE A 20 5.64 -1.71 -6.00
N VAL A 21 6.30 -2.60 -5.26
CA VAL A 21 6.42 -2.51 -3.80
C VAL A 21 7.17 -1.25 -3.39
N LEU A 22 8.30 -0.95 -4.04
CA LEU A 22 9.11 0.22 -3.75
C LEU A 22 8.37 1.51 -4.09
N ALA A 23 7.68 1.57 -5.24
CA ALA A 23 6.90 2.74 -5.63
C ALA A 23 5.72 2.97 -4.67
N ALA A 24 4.97 1.93 -4.32
CA ALA A 24 3.87 2.02 -3.37
C ALA A 24 4.35 2.43 -1.96
N GLY A 25 5.47 1.87 -1.49
CA GLY A 25 6.09 2.24 -0.23
C GLY A 25 6.57 3.69 -0.21
N ALA A 26 7.31 4.10 -1.24
CA ALA A 26 7.80 5.47 -1.38
C ALA A 26 6.65 6.48 -1.45
N PHE A 27 5.60 6.18 -2.23
CA PHE A 27 4.41 7.02 -2.33
C PHE A 27 3.70 7.14 -0.97
N SER A 28 3.51 6.03 -0.26
CA SER A 28 2.84 6.01 1.05
C SER A 28 3.61 6.80 2.10
N ILE A 29 4.93 6.63 2.17
CA ILE A 29 5.81 7.40 3.07
C ILE A 29 5.76 8.88 2.71
N THR A 30 5.86 9.21 1.43
CA THR A 30 5.81 10.60 0.96
C THR A 30 4.48 11.23 1.36
N LYS A 31 3.34 10.58 1.11
CA LYS A 31 2.02 11.10 1.50
C LYS A 31 1.83 11.23 3.00
N LEU A 32 2.31 10.26 3.78
CA LEU A 32 2.24 10.30 5.25
C LEU A 32 3.04 11.48 5.79
N LEU A 33 4.23 11.72 5.23
CA LEU A 33 5.02 12.88 5.62
C LEU A 33 4.33 14.15 5.12
N THR A 34 4.09 14.32 3.83
CA THR A 34 3.64 15.58 3.23
C THR A 34 2.13 15.88 3.38
N VAL A 35 1.41 15.25 4.32
CA VAL A 35 -0.05 15.45 4.46
C VAL A 35 -0.40 16.92 4.70
N ASP A 36 0.52 17.66 5.31
CA ASP A 36 0.34 19.03 5.78
C ASP A 36 1.36 19.99 5.17
N HIS A 37 1.84 19.67 3.96
CA HIS A 37 2.90 20.41 3.28
C HIS A 37 2.61 21.92 3.19
N ASP A 38 1.34 22.31 3.09
CA ASP A 38 0.93 23.72 3.03
C ASP A 38 1.02 24.45 4.38
N TYR A 39 1.01 23.72 5.50
CA TYR A 39 1.12 24.26 6.86
C TYR A 39 2.55 24.20 7.42
N TRP A 40 3.45 23.50 6.74
CA TRP A 40 4.86 23.30 7.15
C TRP A 40 5.75 24.54 7.05
N HIS A 41 5.23 25.68 6.61
CA HIS A 41 6.01 26.90 6.41
C HIS A 41 6.67 27.37 7.72
N GLY A 42 7.91 26.94 7.96
CA GLY A 42 8.72 27.30 9.13
C GLY A 42 8.97 26.20 10.16
N TRP A 43 8.47 24.97 9.96
CA TRP A 43 8.65 23.87 10.92
C TRP A 43 10.00 23.17 10.79
N THR A 44 10.58 22.80 11.93
CA THR A 44 11.76 21.93 12.03
C THR A 44 11.41 20.45 11.78
N ILE A 45 12.41 19.62 11.47
CA ILE A 45 12.23 18.17 11.28
C ILE A 45 11.59 17.51 12.52
N TYR A 46 11.96 17.98 13.72
CA TYR A 46 11.37 17.49 14.97
C TYR A 46 9.87 17.79 15.05
N GLU A 47 9.47 19.00 14.68
CA GLU A 47 8.06 19.41 14.67
C GLU A 47 7.27 18.60 13.63
N ILE A 48 7.83 18.40 12.43
CA ILE A 48 7.22 17.54 11.40
C ILE A 48 6.98 16.13 11.96
N LEU A 49 7.99 15.49 12.55
CA LEU A 49 7.84 14.14 13.10
C LEU A 49 6.86 14.06 14.28
N ARG A 50 6.75 15.14 15.07
CA ARG A 50 5.85 15.20 16.22
C ARG A 50 4.39 15.42 15.83
N TYR A 51 4.13 16.28 14.84
CA TYR A 51 2.79 16.71 14.43
C TYR A 51 2.23 15.91 13.24
N ALA A 52 3.06 15.40 12.33
CA ALA A 52 2.59 14.61 11.18
C ALA A 52 1.69 13.42 11.59
N PRO A 53 1.99 12.62 12.64
CA PRO A 53 1.07 11.56 13.07
C PRO A 53 -0.28 12.10 13.53
N GLN A 54 -0.30 13.22 14.25
CA GLN A 54 -1.53 13.84 14.76
C GLN A 54 -2.37 14.41 13.61
N HIS A 55 -1.74 15.05 12.62
CA HIS A 55 -2.45 15.64 11.50
C HIS A 55 -2.99 14.57 10.54
N ASN A 56 -2.22 13.51 10.29
CA ASN A 56 -2.71 12.33 9.58
C ASN A 56 -3.94 11.72 10.25
N TRP A 57 -3.95 11.66 11.59
CA TRP A 57 -5.10 11.15 12.35
C TRP A 57 -6.35 12.04 12.17
N ILE A 58 -6.19 13.36 12.25
CA ILE A 58 -7.30 14.30 12.06
C ILE A 58 -7.87 14.20 10.64
N ALA A 59 -7.01 14.19 9.62
CA ALA A 59 -7.42 14.02 8.23
C ALA A 59 -8.14 12.68 8.00
N TYR A 60 -7.64 11.61 8.63
CA TYR A 60 -8.30 10.30 8.60
C TYR A 60 -9.71 10.35 9.23
N GLU A 61 -9.85 10.96 10.42
CA GLU A 61 -11.16 11.12 11.05
C GLU A 61 -12.14 11.94 10.21
N GLU A 62 -11.66 12.97 9.52
CA GLU A 62 -12.48 13.79 8.63
C GLU A 62 -12.98 12.98 7.44
N ILE A 63 -12.13 12.15 6.84
CA ILE A 63 -12.52 11.23 5.76
C ILE A 63 -13.55 10.21 6.25
N LEU A 64 -13.39 9.68 7.47
CA LEU A 64 -14.37 8.78 8.09
C LEU A 64 -15.72 9.46 8.31
N LYS A 65 -15.74 10.73 8.74
CA LYS A 65 -16.98 11.49 8.99
C LYS A 65 -17.69 11.86 7.69
N THR A 66 -16.94 12.23 6.65
CA THR A 66 -17.50 12.70 5.38
C THR A 66 -17.89 11.56 4.44
N ASN A 67 -17.07 10.51 4.37
CA ASN A 67 -17.22 9.40 3.42
C ASN A 67 -16.92 8.05 4.08
N PRO A 68 -17.71 7.62 5.08
CA PRO A 68 -17.43 6.43 5.90
C PRO A 68 -17.31 5.15 5.08
N VAL A 69 -18.20 4.95 4.11
CA VAL A 69 -18.20 3.74 3.26
C VAL A 69 -16.96 3.71 2.36
N PHE A 70 -16.61 4.84 1.74
CA PHE A 70 -15.43 4.91 0.88
C PHE A 70 -14.14 4.68 1.66
N ALA A 71 -14.01 5.31 2.83
CA ALA A 71 -12.89 5.11 3.74
C ALA A 71 -12.73 3.61 4.06
N LYS A 72 -13.84 2.94 4.40
CA LYS A 72 -13.85 1.51 4.71
C LYS A 72 -13.46 0.64 3.51
N MET A 73 -14.01 0.91 2.33
CA MET A 73 -13.65 0.21 1.09
C MET A 73 -12.15 0.28 0.82
N VAL A 74 -11.55 1.47 0.89
CA VAL A 74 -10.12 1.64 0.64
C VAL A 74 -9.28 0.89 1.68
N ILE A 75 -9.60 1.03 2.97
CA ILE A 75 -8.87 0.35 4.05
C ILE A 75 -8.97 -1.17 3.87
N SER A 76 -10.16 -1.71 3.65
CA SER A 76 -10.35 -3.15 3.44
C SER A 76 -9.60 -3.65 2.20
N GLY A 77 -9.63 -2.91 1.09
CA GLY A 77 -8.87 -3.28 -0.11
C GLY A 77 -7.36 -3.34 0.12
N VAL A 78 -6.81 -2.35 0.83
CA VAL A 78 -5.39 -2.32 1.19
C VAL A 78 -5.03 -3.46 2.14
N VAL A 79 -5.81 -3.69 3.19
CA VAL A 79 -5.54 -4.74 4.19
C VAL A 79 -5.56 -6.13 3.55
N TYR A 80 -6.51 -6.43 2.68
CA TYR A 80 -6.58 -7.72 1.99
C TYR A 80 -5.43 -7.92 0.98
N SER A 81 -5.00 -6.84 0.31
CA SER A 81 -3.84 -6.89 -0.59
C SER A 81 -2.55 -7.16 0.18
N LEU A 82 -2.30 -6.42 1.25
CA LEU A 82 -1.11 -6.60 2.10
C LEU A 82 -1.13 -7.96 2.82
N GLY A 83 -2.29 -8.38 3.31
CA GLY A 83 -2.47 -9.68 3.94
C GLY A 83 -2.16 -10.83 2.99
N ASP A 84 -2.65 -10.77 1.75
CA ASP A 84 -2.33 -11.78 0.74
C ASP A 84 -0.83 -11.77 0.38
N TRP A 85 -0.22 -10.61 0.22
CA TRP A 85 1.22 -10.50 -0.03
C TRP A 85 2.07 -11.12 1.10
N ILE A 86 1.72 -10.85 2.36
CA ILE A 86 2.38 -11.45 3.53
C ILE A 86 2.13 -12.96 3.57
N ALA A 87 0.91 -13.42 3.30
CA ALA A 87 0.59 -14.85 3.24
C ALA A 87 1.43 -15.58 2.19
N GLN A 88 1.61 -14.97 1.01
CA GLN A 88 2.50 -15.52 -0.03
C GLN A 88 3.96 -15.63 0.44
N CYS A 89 4.43 -14.68 1.26
CA CYS A 89 5.77 -14.77 1.85
C CYS A 89 5.88 -15.95 2.85
N TYR A 90 4.82 -16.22 3.62
CA TYR A 90 4.75 -17.38 4.52
C TYR A 90 4.63 -18.72 3.79
N GLU A 91 4.03 -18.74 2.60
CA GLU A 91 4.00 -19.91 1.70
C GLU A 91 5.40 -20.22 1.10
N GLY A 92 6.42 -19.41 1.41
CA GLY A 92 7.81 -19.62 0.97
C GLY A 92 8.18 -18.88 -0.31
N LYS A 93 7.29 -18.04 -0.85
CA LYS A 93 7.63 -17.18 -1.99
C LYS A 93 8.58 -16.07 -1.54
N PRO A 94 9.63 -15.75 -2.32
CA PRO A 94 10.45 -14.57 -2.07
C PRO A 94 9.62 -13.28 -1.99
N LEU A 95 10.08 -12.30 -1.20
CA LEU A 95 9.36 -11.03 -0.95
C LEU A 95 8.88 -10.30 -2.21
N PHE A 96 9.64 -10.41 -3.30
CA PHE A 96 9.37 -9.77 -4.59
C PHE A 96 8.95 -10.77 -5.68
N ASP A 97 8.58 -11.99 -5.32
CA ASP A 97 8.14 -13.01 -6.28
C ASP A 97 6.72 -13.48 -5.95
N PHE A 98 5.87 -12.49 -5.63
CA PHE A 98 4.47 -12.73 -5.32
C PHE A 98 3.61 -12.72 -6.59
N ASP A 99 2.53 -13.48 -6.55
CA ASP A 99 1.48 -13.48 -7.54
C ASP A 99 0.64 -12.21 -7.41
N ARG A 100 0.95 -11.25 -8.29
CA ARG A 100 0.27 -9.95 -8.40
C ARG A 100 -1.23 -10.10 -8.66
N THR A 101 -1.63 -11.07 -9.47
CA THR A 101 -3.03 -11.29 -9.85
C THR A 101 -3.84 -11.78 -8.66
N ARG A 102 -3.28 -12.71 -7.88
CA ARG A 102 -3.89 -13.19 -6.63
C ARG A 102 -4.03 -12.05 -5.62
N MET A 103 -2.95 -11.29 -5.40
CA MET A 103 -2.94 -10.14 -4.50
C MET A 103 -3.97 -9.09 -4.91
N PHE A 104 -4.04 -8.76 -6.20
CA PHE A 104 -5.00 -7.80 -6.75
C PHE A 104 -6.44 -8.26 -6.58
N ARG A 105 -6.74 -9.55 -6.82
CA ARG A 105 -8.08 -10.13 -6.62
C ARG A 105 -8.49 -10.11 -5.14
N SER A 106 -7.55 -10.41 -4.24
CA SER A 106 -7.76 -10.29 -2.79
C SER A 106 -8.11 -8.84 -2.42
N GLY A 107 -7.32 -7.88 -2.92
CA GLY A 107 -7.57 -6.45 -2.73
C GLY A 107 -8.93 -5.99 -3.27
N LEU A 108 -9.30 -6.42 -4.48
CA LEU A 108 -10.58 -6.08 -5.07
C LEU A 108 -11.75 -6.67 -4.27
N THR A 109 -11.60 -7.88 -3.73
CA THR A 109 -12.59 -8.51 -2.84
C THR A 109 -12.74 -7.72 -1.54
N GLY A 110 -11.63 -7.31 -0.92
CA GLY A 110 -11.63 -6.45 0.26
C GLY A 110 -12.32 -5.10 -0.02
N PHE A 111 -12.00 -4.47 -1.14
CA PHE A 111 -12.55 -3.18 -1.54
C PHE A 111 -14.04 -3.24 -1.87
N ALA A 112 -14.43 -4.17 -2.75
CA ALA A 112 -15.75 -4.17 -3.37
C ALA A 112 -16.80 -5.00 -2.63
N LEU A 113 -16.39 -5.98 -1.80
CA LEU A 113 -17.33 -6.85 -1.08
C LEU A 113 -17.27 -6.63 0.43
N HIS A 114 -16.07 -6.59 1.02
CA HIS A 114 -15.97 -6.49 2.48
C HIS A 114 -16.16 -5.06 2.98
N GLY A 115 -15.61 -4.07 2.28
CA GLY A 115 -15.72 -2.68 2.70
C GLY A 115 -17.02 -1.98 2.32
N SER A 116 -17.76 -2.48 1.31
CA SER A 116 -18.97 -1.83 0.78
C SER A 116 -20.28 -2.42 1.33
N LEU A 117 -20.32 -3.73 1.68
CA LEU A 117 -21.52 -4.42 2.17
C LEU A 117 -21.59 -4.58 3.70
N SER A 118 -20.50 -4.29 4.43
CA SER A 118 -20.46 -4.33 5.90
C SER A 118 -20.62 -2.95 6.50
#